data_AF-T0NDL7-F1
#
_entry.id   AF-T0NDL7-F1
#
_cell.length_a   1.000
_cell.length_b   1.000
_cell.length_c   1.000
_cell.angle_alpha   90.00
_cell.angle_beta   90.00
_cell.angle_gamma   90.00
#
_symmetry.space_group_name_H-M   'P 1'
#
loop_
_entity.id
_entity.type
_entity.pdbx_description
1 polymer ?
#
loop_
_entity_poly.entity_id
_entity_poly.type
_entity_poly.pdbx_seq_one_letter_code
_entity_poly.pdbx_strand_id
1 'polypeptide(L)'
;MKKKYSLRNYLLNLVGEQLEFYAIYCRNNEGVFIDKYDSTDPMCQEYTLTDKDLKFSFSTQGLLMAAYYKYSLYKDSEDNQFKNFALDILNMFKQFKNEIYNIPHDELVKVCFAFNIFYKYSQLEDAKTLLLDFSDLMVENLKHIPSSVIKDKIDISCLAYINCIMLNNLTHMAKFKDTANKIYFNLEKLYQPDKGIFVKDIEEKENKFNCDEIVLYLYMVILQNEYDSNKDKDVDYSMVHNIYKNQIINSGIILSWPEVPDLDNVERYRNFSSKAEDLLKDEYFRMPSMPSPESNELAPIFIKYVTLNKRKERYKQYKHSFDASKNMFIFFLILFLN
;
A
#
# COMPACT_ATOMS: atom_id res chain seq x y z
N MET A 1 30.79 -2.99 0.92
CA MET A 1 29.88 -3.16 2.09
C MET A 1 29.75 -1.93 3.01
N LYS A 2 30.83 -1.29 3.52
CA LYS A 2 30.72 -0.16 4.48
C LYS A 2 29.84 1.03 4.03
N LYS A 3 29.85 1.41 2.73
CA LYS A 3 29.02 2.51 2.17
C LYS A 3 27.51 2.23 2.07
N LYS A 4 27.07 0.97 2.11
CA LYS A 4 25.64 0.61 1.98
C LYS A 4 24.94 0.49 3.33
N TYR A 5 25.64 -0.02 4.34
CA TYR A 5 25.18 0.08 5.74
C TYR A 5 25.09 1.54 6.22
N SER A 6 25.91 2.45 5.70
CA SER A 6 25.78 3.88 6.04
C SER A 6 24.50 4.50 5.49
N LEU A 7 24.02 4.10 4.30
CA LEU A 7 22.72 4.55 3.77
C LEU A 7 21.57 4.05 4.63
N ARG A 8 21.61 2.79 5.09
CA ARG A 8 20.61 2.26 6.03
C ARG A 8 20.52 3.12 7.30
N ASN A 9 21.64 3.40 7.96
CA ASN A 9 21.63 4.19 9.20
C ASN A 9 21.18 5.63 8.96
N TYR A 10 21.61 6.23 7.84
CA TYR A 10 21.14 7.54 7.42
C TYR A 10 19.62 7.58 7.22
N LEU A 11 19.06 6.60 6.48
CA LEU A 11 17.63 6.49 6.26
C LEU A 11 16.86 6.25 7.56
N LEU A 12 17.38 5.43 8.47
CA LEU A 12 16.77 5.24 9.80
C LEU A 12 16.80 6.52 10.64
N ASN A 13 17.87 7.30 10.59
CA ASN A 13 17.91 8.59 11.29
C ASN A 13 16.88 9.55 10.69
N LEU A 14 16.82 9.65 9.36
CA LEU A 14 15.83 10.48 8.66
C LEU A 14 14.39 10.08 9.01
N VAL A 15 14.08 8.78 9.10
CA VAL A 15 12.76 8.32 9.53
C VAL A 15 12.44 8.79 10.96
N GLY A 16 13.42 8.74 11.87
CA GLY A 16 13.26 9.26 13.23
C GLY A 16 12.93 10.76 13.24
N GLU A 17 13.71 11.56 12.50
CA GLU A 17 13.48 13.00 12.34
C GLU A 17 12.11 13.30 11.71
N GLN A 18 11.69 12.52 10.72
CA GLN A 18 10.37 12.64 10.11
C GLN A 18 9.27 12.38 11.13
N LEU A 19 9.37 11.29 11.90
CA LEU A 19 8.37 10.98 12.93
C LEU A 19 8.31 12.12 13.97
N GLU A 20 9.44 12.57 14.47
CA GLU A 20 9.51 13.73 15.40
C GLU A 20 8.87 14.98 14.79
N PHE A 21 9.14 15.29 13.52
CA PHE A 21 8.49 16.37 12.79
C PHE A 21 6.97 16.21 12.77
N TYR A 22 6.46 15.02 12.44
CA TYR A 22 5.02 14.76 12.47
C TYR A 22 4.44 14.99 13.88
N ALA A 23 5.08 14.46 14.93
CA ALA A 23 4.61 14.63 16.31
C ALA A 23 4.52 16.10 16.74
N ILE A 24 5.50 16.91 16.34
CA ILE A 24 5.59 18.32 16.76
C ILE A 24 4.65 19.19 15.92
N TYR A 25 4.64 19.04 14.60
CA TYR A 25 4.03 20.01 13.69
C TYR A 25 2.69 19.55 13.09
N CYS A 26 2.41 18.24 13.06
CA CYS A 26 1.25 17.69 12.36
C CYS A 26 0.11 17.25 13.30
N ARG A 27 0.18 17.55 14.60
CA ARG A 27 -0.90 17.28 15.57
C ARG A 27 -1.73 18.54 15.84
N ASN A 28 -3.00 18.36 16.17
CA ASN A 28 -3.86 19.43 16.68
C ASN A 28 -3.75 19.54 18.22
N ASN A 29 -4.49 20.46 18.82
CA ASN A 29 -4.51 20.66 20.28
C ASN A 29 -5.08 19.48 21.07
N GLU A 30 -5.84 18.59 20.43
CA GLU A 30 -6.35 17.35 21.03
C GLU A 30 -5.33 16.22 20.96
N GLY A 31 -4.19 16.44 20.30
CA GLY A 31 -3.13 15.47 20.16
C GLY A 31 -3.38 14.43 19.06
N VAL A 32 -4.29 14.66 18.11
CA VAL A 32 -4.46 13.78 16.94
C VAL A 32 -3.79 14.37 15.71
N PHE A 33 -3.31 13.51 14.82
CA PHE A 33 -2.71 13.93 13.56
C PHE A 33 -3.77 14.46 12.59
N ILE A 34 -3.54 15.64 12.03
CA ILE A 34 -4.42 16.27 11.05
C ILE A 34 -3.61 16.78 9.86
N ASP A 35 -4.30 17.02 8.75
CA ASP A 35 -3.69 17.71 7.63
C ASP A 35 -3.34 19.17 8.02
N LYS A 36 -2.19 19.63 7.54
CA LYS A 36 -1.73 21.01 7.70
C LYS A 36 -1.43 21.65 6.35
N TYR A 37 -1.57 22.96 6.27
CA TYR A 37 -0.98 23.78 5.20
C TYR A 37 0.35 24.35 5.66
N ASP A 38 1.32 24.37 4.76
CA ASP A 38 2.52 25.16 4.95
C ASP A 38 2.20 26.64 4.77
N SER A 39 2.36 27.40 5.86
CA SER A 39 2.17 28.84 5.94
C SER A 39 3.48 29.55 6.33
N THR A 40 4.61 28.85 6.19
CA THR A 40 5.94 29.37 6.52
C THR A 40 6.24 30.58 5.65
N ASP A 41 6.55 31.71 6.29
CA ASP A 41 7.10 32.86 5.58
C ASP A 41 8.45 32.44 4.97
N PRO A 42 8.67 32.60 3.65
CA PRO A 42 9.93 32.24 3.00
C PRO A 42 11.18 32.92 3.59
N MET A 43 11.01 34.00 4.34
CA MET A 43 12.08 34.73 5.03
C MET A 43 12.32 34.22 6.47
N CYS A 44 11.42 33.40 7.01
CA CYS A 44 11.54 32.82 8.35
C CYS A 44 12.37 31.53 8.32
N GLN A 45 13.14 31.28 9.39
CA GLN A 45 13.94 30.07 9.52
C GLN A 45 13.15 28.90 10.16
N GLU A 46 11.95 29.16 10.67
CA GLU A 46 11.11 28.18 11.38
C GLU A 46 9.83 27.85 10.60
N TYR A 47 9.46 26.57 10.59
CA TYR A 47 8.24 26.10 9.93
C TYR A 47 6.99 26.57 10.65
N THR A 48 6.04 27.13 9.90
CA THR A 48 4.71 27.48 10.40
C THR A 48 3.66 26.65 9.66
N LEU A 49 3.12 25.63 10.33
CA LEU A 49 2.07 24.78 9.79
C LEU A 49 0.72 25.11 10.42
N THR A 50 -0.28 25.43 9.60
CA THR A 50 -1.64 25.77 10.05
C THR A 50 -2.63 24.65 9.74
N ASP A 51 -3.60 24.44 10.62
CA ASP A 51 -4.64 23.41 10.48
C ASP A 51 -5.43 23.59 9.18
N LYS A 52 -5.46 22.53 8.35
CA LYS A 52 -6.26 22.50 7.12
C LYS A 52 -7.71 22.12 7.38
N ASP A 53 -7.91 21.14 8.24
CA ASP A 53 -9.22 20.66 8.70
C ASP A 53 -9.07 20.26 10.18
N LEU A 54 -10.14 20.44 10.95
CA LEU A 54 -10.23 19.95 12.33
C LEU A 54 -10.57 18.46 12.37
N LYS A 55 -11.12 17.90 11.29
CA LYS A 55 -11.39 16.46 11.18
C LYS A 55 -10.10 15.69 10.95
N PHE A 56 -9.91 14.64 11.75
CA PHE A 56 -8.83 13.68 11.56
C PHE A 56 -9.35 12.38 10.95
N SER A 57 -8.43 11.62 10.36
CA SER A 57 -8.68 10.27 9.85
C SER A 57 -8.14 9.24 10.84
N PHE A 58 -8.97 8.26 11.21
CA PHE A 58 -8.54 7.14 12.05
C PHE A 58 -7.48 6.29 11.36
N SER A 59 -7.61 6.03 10.06
CA SER A 59 -6.61 5.27 9.33
C SER A 59 -5.24 5.94 9.32
N THR A 60 -5.21 7.28 9.26
CA THR A 60 -3.97 8.06 9.42
C THR A 60 -3.36 7.87 10.79
N GLN A 61 -4.16 7.93 11.87
CA GLN A 61 -3.66 7.65 13.23
C GLN A 61 -3.09 6.23 13.33
N GLY A 62 -3.80 5.25 12.75
CA GLY A 62 -3.38 3.85 12.77
C GLY A 62 -2.09 3.60 11.99
N LEU A 63 -1.92 4.23 10.83
CA LEU A 63 -0.69 4.12 10.04
C LEU A 63 0.49 4.76 10.77
N LEU A 64 0.29 5.91 11.41
CA LEU A 64 1.33 6.53 12.23
C LEU A 64 1.65 5.65 13.45
N MET A 65 0.64 5.12 14.15
CA MET A 65 0.84 4.13 15.22
C MET A 65 1.73 2.96 14.76
N ALA A 66 1.46 2.39 13.59
CA ALA A 66 2.28 1.35 12.99
C ALA A 66 3.72 1.81 12.69
N ALA A 67 3.89 3.01 12.13
CA ALA A 67 5.19 3.57 11.81
C ALA A 67 6.05 3.84 13.05
N TYR A 68 5.48 4.50 14.08
CA TYR A 68 6.15 4.75 15.36
C TYR A 68 6.58 3.46 16.05
N TYR A 69 5.69 2.47 16.11
CA TYR A 69 6.03 1.18 16.71
C TYR A 69 7.10 0.46 15.91
N LYS A 70 6.99 0.41 14.58
CA LYS A 70 7.99 -0.23 13.73
C LYS A 70 9.35 0.43 13.90
N TYR A 71 9.39 1.76 13.94
CA TYR A 71 10.63 2.49 14.17
C TYR A 71 11.24 2.20 15.55
N SER A 72 10.39 2.06 16.56
CA SER A 72 10.82 1.73 17.93
C SER A 72 11.65 0.44 18.00
N LEU A 73 11.36 -0.55 17.14
CA LEU A 73 12.09 -1.82 17.10
C LEU A 73 13.56 -1.69 16.68
N TYR A 74 13.99 -0.53 16.19
CA TYR A 74 15.38 -0.26 15.82
C TYR A 74 16.19 0.44 16.92
N LYS A 75 15.55 0.97 17.97
CA LYS A 75 16.22 1.63 19.10
C LYS A 75 16.19 0.72 20.33
N ASP A 76 17.34 0.18 20.71
CA ASP A 76 17.54 -0.56 21.96
C ASP A 76 17.69 0.43 23.14
N SER A 77 16.57 1.03 23.57
CA SER A 77 16.51 1.84 24.78
C SER A 77 15.32 1.43 25.63
N GLU A 78 15.51 1.27 26.95
CA GLU A 78 14.42 0.98 27.89
C GLU A 78 13.36 2.10 27.92
N ASP A 79 13.75 3.35 27.67
CA ASP A 79 12.84 4.51 27.50
C ASP A 79 12.59 4.81 26.01
N ASN A 80 11.92 3.88 25.32
CA ASN A 80 11.62 4.04 23.90
C ASN A 80 10.37 4.92 23.70
N GLN A 81 10.59 6.23 23.62
CA GLN A 81 9.52 7.23 23.42
C GLN A 81 8.66 6.96 22.18
N PHE A 82 9.21 6.41 21.09
CA PHE A 82 8.45 6.06 19.89
C PHE A 82 7.47 4.90 20.17
N LYS A 83 7.90 3.91 20.95
CA LYS A 83 7.02 2.82 21.39
C LYS A 83 5.90 3.35 22.27
N ASN A 84 6.23 4.16 23.29
CA ASN A 84 5.26 4.74 24.19
C ASN A 84 4.21 5.56 23.42
N PHE A 85 4.67 6.40 22.50
CA PHE A 85 3.79 7.21 21.66
C PHE A 85 2.87 6.37 20.76
N ALA A 86 3.36 5.26 20.19
CA ALA A 86 2.50 4.33 19.46
C ALA A 86 1.44 3.69 20.37
N LEU A 87 1.79 3.36 21.62
CA LEU A 87 0.84 2.80 22.60
C LEU A 87 -0.20 3.83 23.06
N ASP A 88 0.15 5.12 23.11
CA ASP A 88 -0.80 6.19 23.38
C ASP A 88 -1.85 6.28 22.26
N ILE A 89 -1.42 6.16 20.99
CA ILE A 89 -2.35 6.11 19.86
C ILE A 89 -3.23 4.84 19.94
N LEU A 90 -2.66 3.68 20.33
CA LEU A 90 -3.47 2.48 20.55
C LEU A 90 -4.54 2.68 21.63
N ASN A 91 -4.20 3.38 22.72
CA ASN A 91 -5.15 3.72 23.78
C ASN A 91 -6.23 4.70 23.29
N MET A 92 -5.90 5.64 22.40
CA MET A 92 -6.90 6.45 21.69
C MET A 92 -7.88 5.56 20.94
N PHE A 93 -7.43 4.56 20.18
CA PHE A 93 -8.34 3.62 19.51
C PHE A 93 -9.28 2.86 20.46
N LYS A 94 -8.82 2.53 21.67
CA LYS A 94 -9.68 1.90 22.70
C LYS A 94 -10.76 2.87 23.20
N GLN A 95 -10.41 4.14 23.38
CA GLN A 95 -11.33 5.17 23.87
C GLN A 95 -12.37 5.55 22.80
N PHE A 96 -11.94 5.71 21.55
CA PHE A 96 -12.77 6.15 20.43
C PHE A 96 -13.46 5.00 19.67
N LYS A 97 -13.60 3.85 20.33
CA LYS A 97 -14.12 2.62 19.71
C LYS A 97 -15.55 2.81 19.17
N ASN A 98 -16.39 3.54 19.88
CA ASN A 98 -17.78 3.80 19.47
C ASN A 98 -17.86 4.71 18.25
N GLU A 99 -16.96 5.68 18.14
CA GLU A 99 -16.85 6.58 17.00
C GLU A 99 -16.41 5.81 15.75
N ILE A 100 -15.47 4.88 15.91
CA ILE A 100 -14.98 4.01 14.83
C ILE A 100 -16.11 3.15 14.25
N TYR A 101 -17.07 2.71 15.06
CA TYR A 101 -18.22 1.96 14.56
C TYR A 101 -19.12 2.73 13.60
N ASN A 102 -18.99 4.06 13.56
CA ASN A 102 -19.82 4.94 12.75
C ASN A 102 -19.05 5.58 11.58
N ILE A 103 -17.80 5.18 11.32
CA ILE A 103 -17.02 5.73 10.20
C ILE A 103 -17.44 5.13 8.86
N PRO A 104 -17.21 5.82 7.73
CA PRO A 104 -17.45 5.26 6.40
C PRO A 104 -16.69 3.95 6.18
N HIS A 105 -17.30 3.01 5.45
CA HIS A 105 -16.70 1.69 5.20
C HIS A 105 -15.30 1.78 4.60
N ASP A 106 -15.07 2.68 3.64
CA ASP A 106 -13.76 2.92 3.03
C ASP A 106 -12.68 3.28 4.07
N GLU A 107 -13.05 4.05 5.10
CA GLU A 107 -12.14 4.43 6.18
C GLU A 107 -11.91 3.24 7.12
N LEU A 108 -12.95 2.47 7.44
CA LEU A 108 -12.83 1.24 8.23
C LEU A 108 -11.90 0.20 7.60
N VAL A 109 -11.95 0.02 6.28
CA VAL A 109 -11.04 -0.88 5.55
C VAL A 109 -9.59 -0.43 5.74
N LYS A 110 -9.32 0.88 5.67
CA LYS A 110 -7.97 1.43 5.89
C LYS A 110 -7.54 1.32 7.36
N VAL A 111 -8.45 1.48 8.31
CA VAL A 111 -8.19 1.23 9.74
C VAL A 111 -7.80 -0.24 9.96
N CYS A 112 -8.55 -1.18 9.39
CA CYS A 112 -8.21 -2.61 9.47
C CYS A 112 -6.82 -2.90 8.88
N PHE A 113 -6.48 -2.26 7.76
CA PHE A 113 -5.15 -2.41 7.16
C PHE A 113 -4.04 -1.87 8.06
N ALA A 114 -4.24 -0.69 8.65
CA ALA A 114 -3.31 -0.13 9.61
C ALA A 114 -3.09 -1.03 10.84
N PHE A 115 -4.16 -1.62 11.36
CA PHE A 115 -4.08 -2.57 12.47
C PHE A 115 -3.41 -3.90 12.07
N ASN A 116 -3.65 -4.38 10.85
CA ASN A 116 -2.93 -5.54 10.32
C ASN A 116 -1.41 -5.30 10.30
N ILE A 117 -0.96 -4.11 9.87
CA ILE A 117 0.46 -3.72 9.90
C ILE A 117 0.97 -3.62 11.34
N PHE A 118 0.26 -2.87 12.19
CA PHE A 118 0.68 -2.69 13.58
C PHE A 118 0.77 -4.03 14.32
N TYR A 119 -0.21 -4.92 14.13
CA TYR A 119 -0.21 -6.23 14.77
C TYR A 119 0.93 -7.12 14.25
N LYS A 120 1.22 -7.11 12.93
CA LYS A 120 2.37 -7.84 12.36
C LYS A 120 3.67 -7.53 13.09
N TYR A 121 3.90 -6.28 13.47
CA TYR A 121 5.12 -5.87 14.16
C TYR A 121 5.04 -5.94 15.69
N SER A 122 3.88 -5.64 16.27
CA SER A 122 3.73 -5.51 17.73
C SER A 122 3.36 -6.79 18.45
N GLN A 123 2.59 -7.67 17.79
CA GLN A 123 2.02 -8.89 18.35
C GLN A 123 1.31 -8.66 19.71
N LEU A 124 0.76 -7.46 19.93
CA LEU A 124 0.04 -7.12 21.16
C LEU A 124 -1.40 -7.64 21.11
N GLU A 125 -1.82 -8.33 22.17
CA GLU A 125 -3.18 -8.90 22.27
C GLU A 125 -4.28 -7.83 22.27
N ASP A 126 -4.02 -6.65 22.84
CA ASP A 126 -4.96 -5.53 22.79
C ASP A 126 -5.23 -5.08 21.34
N ALA A 127 -4.18 -4.99 20.53
CA ALA A 127 -4.32 -4.63 19.13
C ALA A 127 -4.96 -5.74 18.30
N LYS A 128 -4.67 -7.00 18.63
CA LYS A 128 -5.37 -8.16 18.04
C LYS A 128 -6.87 -8.08 18.30
N THR A 129 -7.25 -7.79 19.54
CA THR A 129 -8.66 -7.71 19.96
C THR A 129 -9.40 -6.63 19.17
N LEU A 130 -8.81 -5.43 19.07
CA LEU A 130 -9.38 -4.34 18.26
C LEU A 130 -9.40 -4.67 16.76
N LEU A 131 -8.32 -5.28 16.23
CA LEU A 131 -8.25 -5.71 14.84
C LEU A 131 -9.39 -6.67 14.51
N LEU A 132 -9.62 -7.69 15.34
CA LEU A 132 -10.71 -8.65 15.12
C LEU A 132 -12.08 -7.98 15.16
N ASP A 133 -12.30 -7.08 16.12
CA ASP A 133 -13.56 -6.34 16.27
C ASP A 133 -13.86 -5.46 15.05
N PHE A 134 -12.91 -4.60 14.65
CA PHE A 134 -13.05 -3.75 13.46
C PHE A 134 -13.19 -4.56 12.17
N SER A 135 -12.50 -5.70 12.10
CA SER A 135 -12.61 -6.61 10.95
C SER A 135 -13.96 -7.30 10.88
N ASP A 136 -14.58 -7.62 12.02
CA ASP A 136 -15.92 -8.18 12.06
C ASP A 136 -16.96 -7.15 11.60
N LEU A 137 -16.82 -5.89 12.02
CA LEU A 137 -17.62 -4.79 11.48
C LEU A 137 -17.39 -4.60 9.97
N MET A 138 -16.13 -4.69 9.50
CA MET A 138 -15.79 -4.58 8.07
C MET A 138 -16.50 -5.67 7.26
N VAL A 139 -16.42 -6.93 7.72
CA VAL A 139 -17.08 -8.08 7.08
C VAL A 139 -18.60 -7.94 7.11
N GLU A 140 -19.18 -7.48 8.22
CA GLU A 140 -20.61 -7.27 8.33
C GLU A 140 -21.10 -6.19 7.35
N ASN A 141 -20.41 -5.05 7.27
CA ASN A 141 -20.71 -3.99 6.32
C ASN A 141 -20.67 -4.50 4.86
N LEU A 142 -19.70 -5.35 4.51
CA LEU A 142 -19.58 -5.96 3.16
C LEU A 142 -20.73 -6.90 2.78
N LYS A 143 -21.51 -7.41 3.75
CA LYS A 143 -22.71 -8.20 3.44
C LYS A 143 -23.79 -7.32 2.80
N HIS A 144 -23.88 -6.07 3.25
CA HIS A 144 -24.90 -5.09 2.85
C HIS A 144 -24.48 -4.22 1.66
N ILE A 145 -23.19 -4.26 1.28
CA ILE A 145 -22.67 -3.53 0.12
C ILE A 145 -23.04 -4.27 -1.18
N PRO A 146 -23.72 -3.61 -2.14
CA PRO A 146 -24.04 -4.19 -3.44
C PRO A 146 -22.80 -4.54 -4.27
N SER A 147 -22.90 -5.59 -5.08
CA SER A 147 -21.85 -5.99 -6.02
C SER A 147 -21.41 -4.89 -7.00
N SER A 148 -22.29 -3.94 -7.34
CA SER A 148 -21.92 -2.78 -8.17
C SER A 148 -20.92 -1.88 -7.45
N VAL A 149 -21.16 -1.57 -6.18
CA VAL A 149 -20.28 -0.71 -5.38
C VAL A 149 -18.90 -1.34 -5.19
N ILE A 150 -18.82 -2.67 -5.04
CA ILE A 150 -17.55 -3.41 -4.98
C ILE A 150 -16.73 -3.17 -6.26
N LYS A 151 -17.39 -3.12 -7.43
CA LYS A 151 -16.72 -2.88 -8.71
C LYS A 151 -16.37 -1.42 -8.95
N ASP A 152 -17.14 -0.48 -8.40
CA ASP A 152 -16.90 0.95 -8.56
C ASP A 152 -15.72 1.43 -7.71
N LYS A 153 -15.50 0.83 -6.54
CA LYS A 153 -14.39 1.15 -5.62
C LYS A 153 -13.35 0.03 -5.59
N ILE A 154 -12.65 -0.14 -6.72
CA ILE A 154 -11.70 -1.24 -6.93
C ILE A 154 -10.57 -1.21 -5.89
N ASP A 155 -9.97 -0.05 -5.64
CA ASP A 155 -8.90 0.13 -4.66
C ASP A 155 -9.33 -0.31 -3.25
N ILE A 156 -10.47 0.18 -2.77
CA ILE A 156 -11.00 -0.17 -1.45
C ILE A 156 -11.38 -1.65 -1.38
N SER A 157 -11.98 -2.19 -2.44
CA SER A 157 -12.39 -3.61 -2.47
C SER A 157 -11.19 -4.54 -2.50
N CYS A 158 -10.15 -4.23 -3.28
CA CYS A 158 -8.90 -4.96 -3.26
C CYS A 158 -8.20 -4.85 -1.89
N LEU A 159 -8.22 -3.68 -1.24
CA LEU A 159 -7.66 -3.53 0.11
C LEU A 159 -8.43 -4.35 1.16
N ALA A 160 -9.77 -4.39 1.05
CA ALA A 160 -10.62 -5.23 1.89
C ALA A 160 -10.31 -6.73 1.68
N TYR A 161 -10.08 -7.16 0.42
CA TYR A 161 -9.62 -8.51 0.12
C TYR A 161 -8.28 -8.81 0.80
N ILE A 162 -7.29 -7.92 0.66
CA ILE A 162 -5.97 -8.06 1.28
C ILE A 162 -6.10 -8.21 2.79
N ASN A 163 -6.91 -7.36 3.43
CA ASN A 163 -7.21 -7.47 4.87
C ASN A 163 -7.78 -8.85 5.23
N CYS A 164 -8.78 -9.33 4.49
CA CYS A 164 -9.38 -10.64 4.75
C CYS A 164 -8.38 -11.79 4.61
N ILE A 165 -7.47 -11.76 3.62
CA ILE A 165 -6.41 -12.77 3.48
C ILE A 165 -5.44 -12.72 4.67
N MET A 166 -4.98 -11.54 5.06
CA MET A 166 -4.11 -11.37 6.23
C MET A 166 -4.78 -11.90 7.52
N LEU A 167 -6.05 -11.57 7.73
CA LEU A 167 -6.82 -12.02 8.89
C LEU A 167 -7.08 -13.53 8.87
N ASN A 168 -7.35 -14.11 7.71
CA ASN A 168 -7.49 -15.55 7.57
C ASN A 168 -6.16 -16.26 7.90
N ASN A 169 -5.01 -15.71 7.48
CA ASN A 169 -3.70 -16.26 7.82
C ASN A 169 -3.40 -16.15 9.32
N LEU A 170 -3.89 -15.09 9.98
CA LEU A 170 -3.75 -14.90 11.42
C LEU A 170 -4.65 -15.81 12.26
N THR A 171 -5.90 -16.01 11.82
CA THR A 171 -6.97 -16.57 12.67
C THR A 171 -7.48 -17.93 12.22
N HIS A 172 -7.24 -18.29 10.95
CA HIS A 172 -7.82 -19.43 10.27
C HIS A 172 -9.36 -19.49 10.29
N MET A 173 -10.03 -18.35 10.49
CA MET A 173 -11.49 -18.29 10.52
C MET A 173 -12.08 -18.24 9.11
N ALA A 174 -12.98 -19.17 8.81
CA ALA A 174 -13.64 -19.30 7.50
C ALA A 174 -14.35 -18.01 7.03
N LYS A 175 -14.94 -17.23 7.93
CA LYS A 175 -15.65 -15.99 7.58
C LYS A 175 -14.81 -15.01 6.76
N PHE A 176 -13.52 -14.89 7.05
CA PHE A 176 -12.62 -13.99 6.32
C PHE A 176 -12.30 -14.53 4.94
N LYS A 177 -12.06 -15.85 4.84
CA LYS A 177 -11.88 -16.54 3.55
C LYS A 177 -13.12 -16.39 2.67
N ASP A 178 -14.31 -16.66 3.20
CA ASP A 178 -15.56 -16.59 2.44
C ASP A 178 -15.82 -15.17 1.94
N THR A 179 -15.52 -14.17 2.77
CA THR A 179 -15.60 -12.75 2.39
C THR A 179 -14.59 -12.40 1.30
N ALA A 180 -13.34 -12.84 1.42
CA ALA A 180 -12.32 -12.64 0.39
C ALA A 180 -12.75 -13.25 -0.95
N ASN A 181 -13.27 -14.48 -0.94
CA ASN A 181 -13.77 -15.14 -2.15
C ASN A 181 -14.94 -14.38 -2.79
N LYS A 182 -15.87 -13.84 -1.98
CA LYS A 182 -16.98 -13.01 -2.48
C LYS A 182 -16.44 -11.75 -3.16
N ILE A 183 -15.47 -11.07 -2.56
CA ILE A 183 -14.86 -9.86 -3.14
C ILE A 183 -14.15 -10.21 -4.45
N TYR A 184 -13.28 -11.22 -4.43
CA TYR A 184 -12.53 -11.67 -5.61
C TYR A 184 -13.48 -12.03 -6.77
N PHE A 185 -14.51 -12.84 -6.52
CA PHE A 185 -15.50 -13.21 -7.53
C PHE A 185 -16.21 -12.02 -8.18
N ASN A 186 -16.39 -10.91 -7.46
CA ASN A 186 -16.97 -9.70 -8.04
C ASN A 186 -15.96 -8.89 -8.85
N LEU A 187 -14.71 -8.81 -8.41
CA LEU A 187 -13.63 -8.07 -9.06
C LEU A 187 -13.05 -8.81 -10.29
N GLU A 188 -13.02 -10.14 -10.26
CA GLU A 188 -12.61 -10.99 -11.38
C GLU A 188 -13.50 -10.77 -12.61
N LYS A 189 -14.79 -10.47 -12.42
CA LYS A 189 -15.72 -10.15 -13.52
C LYS A 189 -15.32 -8.91 -14.33
N LEU A 190 -14.41 -8.08 -13.82
CA LEU A 190 -13.88 -6.92 -14.54
C LEU A 190 -12.76 -7.33 -15.51
N TYR A 191 -12.15 -8.50 -15.32
CA TYR A 191 -11.07 -9.00 -16.15
C TYR A 191 -11.59 -9.46 -17.52
N GLN A 192 -10.86 -9.07 -18.58
CA GLN A 192 -11.12 -9.45 -19.95
C GLN A 192 -10.00 -10.38 -20.44
N PRO A 193 -10.18 -11.71 -20.42
CA PRO A 193 -9.14 -12.67 -20.76
C PRO A 193 -8.49 -12.41 -22.13
N ASP A 194 -9.30 -12.11 -23.15
CA ASP A 194 -8.82 -11.87 -24.52
C ASP A 194 -7.86 -10.68 -24.63
N LYS A 195 -8.01 -9.70 -23.74
CA LYS A 195 -7.18 -8.48 -23.72
C LYS A 195 -6.12 -8.52 -22.62
N GLY A 196 -6.26 -9.43 -21.65
CA GLY A 196 -5.38 -9.52 -20.50
C GLY A 196 -5.37 -8.26 -19.63
N ILE A 197 -6.51 -7.57 -19.48
CA ILE A 197 -6.68 -6.35 -18.68
C ILE A 197 -8.00 -6.41 -17.90
N PHE A 198 -8.10 -5.68 -16.79
CA PHE A 198 -9.41 -5.37 -16.20
C PHE A 198 -9.97 -4.03 -16.72
N VAL A 199 -11.29 -3.96 -16.86
CA VAL A 199 -12.03 -2.79 -17.36
C VAL A 199 -13.20 -2.50 -16.41
N LYS A 200 -13.34 -1.24 -15.97
CA LYS A 200 -14.37 -0.84 -15.00
C LYS A 200 -15.77 -0.90 -15.60
N ASP A 201 -15.91 -0.33 -16.78
CA ASP A 201 -17.15 -0.32 -17.55
C ASP A 201 -16.88 -0.69 -19.02
N ILE A 202 -17.56 -1.74 -19.47
CA ILE A 202 -17.43 -2.23 -20.85
C ILE A 202 -18.18 -1.35 -21.87
N GLU A 203 -19.11 -0.51 -21.44
CA GLU A 203 -19.87 0.38 -22.29
C GLU A 203 -19.17 1.73 -22.46
N GLU A 204 -18.36 2.15 -21.47
CA GLU A 204 -17.60 3.40 -21.53
C GLU A 204 -16.52 3.37 -22.63
N LYS A 205 -16.52 4.41 -23.48
CA LYS A 205 -15.52 4.56 -24.56
C LYS A 205 -14.09 4.72 -24.02
N GLU A 206 -13.95 5.33 -22.86
CA GLU A 206 -12.68 5.58 -22.19
C GLU A 206 -12.78 5.13 -20.74
N ASN A 207 -11.82 4.32 -20.29
CA ASN A 207 -11.75 3.85 -18.91
C ASN A 207 -10.55 4.47 -18.22
N LYS A 208 -10.77 5.15 -17.09
CA LYS A 208 -9.71 5.78 -16.29
C LYS A 208 -9.30 4.88 -15.12
N PHE A 209 -8.00 4.62 -15.01
CA PHE A 209 -7.40 3.81 -13.95
C PHE A 209 -6.39 4.62 -13.16
N ASN A 210 -6.56 4.69 -11.85
CA ASN A 210 -5.55 5.23 -10.96
C ASN A 210 -4.45 4.19 -10.71
N CYS A 211 -3.23 4.64 -10.41
CA CYS A 211 -2.09 3.75 -10.18
C CYS A 211 -2.32 2.74 -9.05
N ASP A 212 -2.91 3.19 -7.95
CA ASP A 212 -3.25 2.37 -6.78
C ASP A 212 -4.28 1.29 -7.10
N GLU A 213 -5.30 1.60 -7.92
CA GLU A 213 -6.26 0.59 -8.38
C GLU A 213 -5.57 -0.54 -9.16
N ILE A 214 -4.68 -0.21 -10.10
CA ILE A 214 -3.99 -1.22 -10.92
C ILE A 214 -3.09 -2.09 -10.03
N VAL A 215 -2.32 -1.47 -9.13
CA VAL A 215 -1.39 -2.19 -8.26
C VAL A 215 -2.14 -3.06 -7.24
N LEU A 216 -3.18 -2.53 -6.58
CA LEU A 216 -3.98 -3.28 -5.63
C LEU A 216 -4.70 -4.46 -6.30
N TYR A 217 -5.21 -4.28 -7.53
CA TYR A 217 -5.81 -5.37 -8.31
C TYR A 217 -4.78 -6.45 -8.65
N LEU A 218 -3.57 -6.05 -9.08
CA LEU A 218 -2.47 -7.00 -9.33
C LEU A 218 -2.13 -7.80 -8.06
N TYR A 219 -2.00 -7.14 -6.90
CA TYR A 219 -1.70 -7.81 -5.63
C TYR A 219 -2.81 -8.75 -5.18
N MET A 220 -4.08 -8.36 -5.35
CA MET A 220 -5.21 -9.25 -5.08
C MET A 220 -5.10 -10.55 -5.87
N VAL A 221 -4.77 -10.47 -7.17
CA VAL A 221 -4.64 -11.66 -8.03
C VAL A 221 -3.42 -12.50 -7.64
N ILE A 222 -2.27 -11.89 -7.32
CA ILE A 222 -1.09 -12.59 -6.84
C ILE A 222 -1.43 -13.39 -5.57
N LEU A 223 -2.05 -12.74 -4.58
CA LEU A 223 -2.44 -13.37 -3.33
C LEU A 223 -3.47 -14.47 -3.54
N GLN A 224 -4.43 -14.30 -4.46
CA GLN A 224 -5.40 -15.34 -4.80
C GLN A 224 -4.70 -16.57 -5.37
N ASN A 225 -3.76 -16.36 -6.29
CA ASN A 225 -2.98 -17.45 -6.88
C ASN A 225 -2.20 -18.21 -5.81
N GLU A 226 -1.47 -17.51 -4.93
CA GLU A 226 -0.75 -18.13 -3.80
C GLU A 226 -1.69 -18.90 -2.88
N TYR A 227 -2.87 -18.34 -2.61
CA TYR A 227 -3.88 -18.99 -1.78
C TYR A 227 -4.39 -20.30 -2.39
N ASP A 228 -4.59 -20.35 -3.70
CA ASP A 228 -5.00 -21.56 -4.42
C ASP A 228 -3.85 -22.55 -4.67
N SER A 229 -2.60 -22.08 -4.69
CA SER A 229 -1.38 -22.88 -4.84
C SER A 229 -1.16 -23.87 -3.71
N ASN A 230 -1.63 -23.54 -2.50
CA ASN A 230 -1.57 -24.42 -1.33
C ASN A 230 -2.45 -25.69 -1.45
N LYS A 231 -2.96 -26.01 -2.65
CA LYS A 231 -3.82 -27.18 -2.96
C LYS A 231 -3.20 -28.18 -3.94
N ASP A 232 -1.87 -28.29 -4.02
CA ASP A 232 -1.13 -29.25 -4.86
C ASP A 232 -1.44 -29.17 -6.37
N LYS A 233 -1.79 -27.97 -6.88
CA LYS A 233 -1.99 -27.72 -8.31
C LYS A 233 -0.90 -26.81 -8.85
N ASP A 234 -0.48 -27.07 -10.08
CA ASP A 234 0.34 -26.11 -10.84
C ASP A 234 -0.38 -24.76 -10.87
N VAL A 235 0.34 -23.72 -10.45
CA VAL A 235 -0.21 -22.38 -10.27
C VAL A 235 -0.26 -21.67 -11.61
N ASP A 236 -1.46 -21.29 -12.06
CA ASP A 236 -1.61 -20.51 -13.28
C ASP A 236 -1.38 -19.01 -13.01
N TYR A 237 -0.20 -18.52 -13.35
CA TYR A 237 0.16 -17.10 -13.27
C TYR A 237 -0.22 -16.30 -14.53
N SER A 238 -1.04 -16.84 -15.45
CA SER A 238 -1.43 -16.16 -16.69
C SER A 238 -2.09 -14.80 -16.46
N MET A 239 -3.05 -14.71 -15.53
CA MET A 239 -3.74 -13.46 -15.20
C MET A 239 -2.78 -12.41 -14.61
N VAL A 240 -1.91 -12.83 -13.68
CA VAL A 240 -0.86 -11.96 -13.10
C VAL A 240 0.05 -11.41 -14.20
N HIS A 241 0.56 -12.29 -15.06
CA HIS A 241 1.44 -11.92 -16.17
C HIS A 241 0.77 -10.92 -17.12
N ASN A 242 -0.48 -11.20 -17.48
CA ASN A 242 -1.25 -10.37 -18.38
C ASN A 242 -1.50 -8.97 -17.82
N ILE A 243 -1.95 -8.85 -16.56
CA ILE A 243 -2.20 -7.55 -15.92
C ILE A 243 -0.90 -6.76 -15.79
N TYR A 244 0.18 -7.42 -15.34
CA TYR A 244 1.49 -6.78 -15.23
C TYR A 244 1.95 -6.25 -16.59
N LYS A 245 1.96 -7.09 -17.63
CA LYS A 245 2.40 -6.70 -18.97
C LYS A 245 1.50 -5.61 -19.57
N ASN A 246 0.19 -5.79 -19.53
CA ASN A 246 -0.73 -4.95 -20.30
C ASN A 246 -1.19 -3.69 -19.55
N GLN A 247 -1.24 -3.70 -18.21
CA GLN A 247 -1.69 -2.54 -17.42
C GLN A 247 -0.60 -1.89 -16.56
N ILE A 248 0.47 -2.58 -16.18
CA ILE A 248 1.61 -1.94 -15.52
C ILE A 248 2.61 -1.43 -16.57
N ILE A 249 3.05 -2.30 -17.49
CA ILE A 249 4.08 -1.93 -18.48
C ILE A 249 3.47 -1.15 -19.65
N ASN A 250 2.55 -1.75 -20.42
CA ASN A 250 2.05 -1.17 -21.67
C ASN A 250 1.18 0.09 -21.47
N SER A 251 0.65 0.32 -20.28
CA SER A 251 -0.10 1.54 -19.99
C SER A 251 0.79 2.77 -19.84
N GLY A 252 2.08 2.55 -19.56
CA GLY A 252 3.01 3.59 -19.18
C GLY A 252 2.61 4.30 -17.89
N ILE A 253 1.96 3.60 -16.95
CA ILE A 253 1.67 4.15 -15.61
C ILE A 253 2.98 4.40 -14.82
N ILE A 254 4.07 3.69 -15.15
CA ILE A 254 5.41 3.92 -14.64
C ILE A 254 6.24 4.66 -15.69
N LEU A 255 6.88 5.77 -15.32
CA LEU A 255 7.60 6.64 -16.27
C LEU A 255 8.98 6.13 -16.68
N SER A 256 9.68 5.47 -15.77
CA SER A 256 11.01 4.90 -16.00
C SER A 256 11.30 3.82 -14.96
N TRP A 257 12.34 3.03 -15.21
CA TRP A 257 12.77 1.94 -14.34
C TRP A 257 14.23 2.14 -13.95
N PRO A 258 14.61 1.89 -12.68
CA PRO A 258 16.01 1.97 -12.28
C PRO A 258 16.89 1.07 -13.15
N GLU A 259 18.14 1.49 -13.32
CA GLU A 259 19.15 0.64 -13.94
C GLU A 259 19.38 -0.64 -13.15
N VAL A 260 19.80 -1.70 -13.85
CA VAL A 260 20.05 -2.97 -13.19
C VAL A 260 21.26 -2.83 -12.27
N PRO A 261 21.18 -3.28 -11.00
CA PRO A 261 22.32 -3.27 -10.10
C PRO A 261 23.56 -3.95 -10.70
N ASP A 262 24.74 -3.34 -10.49
CA ASP A 262 26.03 -3.94 -10.86
C ASP A 262 26.32 -5.23 -10.09
N LEU A 263 27.27 -6.04 -10.60
CA LEU A 263 27.66 -7.31 -9.98
C LEU A 263 28.27 -7.17 -8.58
N ASP A 264 28.77 -5.99 -8.20
CA ASP A 264 29.25 -5.73 -6.84
C ASP A 264 28.11 -5.28 -5.89
N ASN A 265 26.88 -5.15 -6.41
CA ASN A 265 25.71 -4.80 -5.63
C ASN A 265 25.04 -6.04 -5.04
N VAL A 266 24.88 -6.06 -3.72
CA VAL A 266 24.15 -7.12 -3.01
C VAL A 266 22.70 -7.26 -3.49
N GLU A 267 22.08 -6.17 -3.96
CA GLU A 267 20.73 -6.20 -4.56
C GLU A 267 20.68 -7.00 -5.87
N ARG A 268 21.83 -7.25 -6.50
CA ARG A 268 21.95 -8.09 -7.69
C ARG A 268 21.78 -9.59 -7.39
N TYR A 269 21.69 -9.95 -6.11
CA TYR A 269 21.64 -11.31 -5.61
C TYR A 269 20.41 -11.54 -4.74
N ARG A 270 19.75 -12.69 -4.91
CA ARG A 270 18.71 -13.14 -3.99
C ARG A 270 19.26 -13.15 -2.56
N ASN A 271 18.40 -12.74 -1.61
CA ASN A 271 18.73 -12.69 -0.18
C ASN A 271 19.98 -11.83 0.17
N PHE A 272 20.42 -10.96 -0.73
CA PHE A 272 21.61 -10.11 -0.55
C PHE A 272 22.92 -10.90 -0.30
N SER A 273 22.99 -12.16 -0.76
CA SER A 273 24.05 -13.10 -0.38
C SER A 273 25.42 -12.84 -1.04
N SER A 274 25.43 -12.12 -2.18
CA SER A 274 26.61 -11.95 -3.05
C SER A 274 27.19 -13.26 -3.61
N LYS A 275 26.42 -14.36 -3.60
CA LYS A 275 26.86 -15.65 -4.15
C LYS A 275 26.42 -15.82 -5.59
N ALA A 276 27.26 -16.44 -6.41
CA ALA A 276 26.95 -16.67 -7.83
C ALA A 276 25.64 -17.46 -8.07
N GLU A 277 25.32 -18.41 -7.17
CA GLU A 277 24.07 -19.19 -7.21
C GLU A 277 22.79 -18.35 -7.03
N ASP A 278 22.92 -17.21 -6.35
CA ASP A 278 21.82 -16.28 -6.07
C ASP A 278 21.75 -15.13 -7.09
N LEU A 279 22.63 -15.10 -8.10
CA LEU A 279 22.71 -14.02 -9.08
C LEU A 279 21.41 -13.89 -9.89
N LEU A 280 20.81 -12.71 -9.87
CA LEU A 280 19.61 -12.39 -10.64
C LEU A 280 19.98 -11.89 -12.04
N LYS A 281 19.23 -12.33 -13.04
CA LYS A 281 19.32 -11.83 -14.43
C LYS A 281 18.69 -10.44 -14.53
N ASP A 282 19.04 -9.68 -15.57
CA ASP A 282 18.58 -8.30 -15.79
C ASP A 282 17.04 -8.19 -15.82
N GLU A 283 16.37 -9.20 -16.37
CA GLU A 283 14.92 -9.21 -16.54
C GLU A 283 14.15 -9.27 -15.20
N TYR A 284 14.82 -9.62 -14.10
CA TYR A 284 14.24 -9.54 -12.75
C TYR A 284 14.17 -8.11 -12.21
N PHE A 285 14.90 -7.17 -12.79
CA PHE A 285 14.97 -5.78 -12.33
C PHE A 285 14.23 -4.83 -13.25
N ARG A 286 14.33 -5.03 -14.57
CA ARG A 286 13.67 -4.16 -15.55
C ARG A 286 13.28 -4.91 -16.82
N MET A 287 12.23 -4.41 -17.45
CA MET A 287 11.87 -4.79 -18.81
C MET A 287 12.81 -4.07 -19.81
N PRO A 288 13.38 -4.77 -20.81
CA PRO A 288 14.30 -4.16 -21.78
C PRO A 288 13.71 -2.98 -22.56
N SER A 289 12.38 -2.98 -22.75
CA SER A 289 11.67 -1.92 -23.47
C SER A 289 11.41 -0.66 -22.63
N MET A 290 11.67 -0.69 -21.32
CA MET A 290 11.40 0.45 -20.44
C MET A 290 12.59 1.41 -20.40
N PRO A 291 12.36 2.73 -20.49
CA PRO A 291 13.43 3.72 -20.34
C PRO A 291 13.94 3.75 -18.89
N SER A 292 15.19 4.17 -18.72
CA SER A 292 15.76 4.50 -17.42
C SER A 292 15.71 6.00 -17.16
N PRO A 293 15.82 6.44 -15.90
CA PRO A 293 15.91 7.85 -15.57
C PRO A 293 17.01 8.57 -16.36
N GLU A 294 18.13 7.91 -16.61
CA GLU A 294 19.24 8.43 -17.39
C GLU A 294 18.88 8.61 -18.87
N SER A 295 17.95 7.81 -19.40
CA SER A 295 17.60 7.83 -20.83
C SER A 295 16.43 8.76 -21.17
N ASN A 296 15.55 9.06 -20.22
CA ASN A 296 14.39 9.93 -20.47
C ASN A 296 14.20 11.08 -19.47
N GLU A 297 15.10 11.25 -18.51
CA GLU A 297 15.07 12.28 -17.46
C GLU A 297 13.81 12.22 -16.56
N LEU A 298 13.09 11.09 -16.56
CA LEU A 298 11.92 10.89 -15.71
C LEU A 298 12.25 9.97 -14.53
N ALA A 299 11.74 10.30 -13.35
CA ALA A 299 11.91 9.48 -12.15
C ALA A 299 11.10 8.18 -12.23
N PRO A 300 11.53 7.10 -11.54
CA PRO A 300 10.83 5.81 -11.54
C PRO A 300 9.61 5.85 -10.59
N ILE A 301 8.58 6.57 -11.02
CA ILE A 301 7.35 6.84 -10.25
C ILE A 301 6.10 6.36 -10.99
N PHE A 302 5.04 6.11 -10.23
CA PHE A 302 3.70 5.89 -10.75
C PHE A 302 3.00 7.23 -11.00
N ILE A 303 2.58 7.52 -12.23
CA ILE A 303 1.72 8.66 -12.49
C ILE A 303 0.33 8.43 -11.91
N LYS A 304 -0.40 9.51 -11.63
CA LYS A 304 -1.67 9.44 -10.92
C LYS A 304 -2.69 8.49 -11.57
N TYR A 305 -2.82 8.56 -12.89
CA TYR A 305 -3.76 7.74 -13.65
C TYR A 305 -3.36 7.60 -15.13
N VAL A 306 -3.88 6.57 -15.76
CA VAL A 306 -3.89 6.34 -17.21
C VAL A 306 -5.33 6.19 -17.71
N THR A 307 -5.56 6.48 -18.99
CA THR A 307 -6.88 6.28 -19.60
C THR A 307 -6.76 5.36 -20.80
N LEU A 308 -7.51 4.26 -20.79
CA LEU A 308 -7.64 3.36 -21.92
C LEU A 308 -8.71 3.87 -22.87
N ASN A 309 -8.34 4.17 -24.12
CA ASN A 309 -9.31 4.40 -25.18
C ASN A 309 -9.65 3.07 -25.84
N LYS A 310 -10.89 2.59 -25.67
CA LYS A 310 -11.30 1.26 -26.13
C LYS A 310 -11.33 1.12 -27.65
N ARG A 311 -11.63 2.21 -28.37
CA ARG A 311 -11.69 2.20 -29.84
C ARG A 311 -10.30 2.08 -30.47
N LYS A 312 -9.32 2.73 -29.85
CA LYS A 312 -7.92 2.73 -30.33
C LYS A 312 -7.07 1.62 -29.70
N GLU A 313 -7.60 0.95 -28.68
CA GLU A 313 -6.90 -0.06 -27.86
C GLU A 313 -5.55 0.44 -27.36
N ARG A 314 -5.51 1.70 -26.91
CA ARG A 314 -4.30 2.37 -26.47
C ARG A 314 -4.54 3.15 -25.21
N TYR A 315 -3.53 3.14 -24.34
CA TYR A 315 -3.47 4.01 -23.18
C TYR A 315 -3.00 5.41 -23.57
N LYS A 316 -3.53 6.40 -22.85
CA LYS A 316 -3.09 7.78 -22.90
C LYS A 316 -2.65 8.21 -21.51
N GLN A 317 -1.44 8.76 -21.44
CA GLN A 317 -0.95 9.50 -20.28
C GLN A 317 -1.42 10.95 -20.40
N TYR A 318 -1.91 11.53 -19.30
CA TYR A 318 -2.40 12.92 -19.30
C TYR A 318 -1.37 13.92 -18.78
N LYS A 319 -0.62 13.55 -17.74
CA LYS A 319 0.42 14.39 -17.11
C LYS A 319 1.52 13.50 -16.52
N HIS A 320 2.77 13.96 -16.60
CA HIS A 320 3.90 13.37 -15.87
C HIS A 320 3.94 13.87 -14.41
N SER A 321 2.80 13.87 -13.74
CA SER A 321 2.66 14.26 -12.34
C SER A 321 2.23 13.05 -11.51
N PHE A 322 2.75 12.95 -10.29
CA PHE A 322 2.43 11.87 -9.38
C PHE A 322 1.74 12.39 -8.12
N ASP A 323 1.09 11.46 -7.42
CA ASP A 323 0.58 11.69 -6.07
C ASP A 323 1.51 10.95 -5.11
N ALA A 324 2.18 11.71 -4.23
CA ALA A 324 3.16 11.15 -3.31
C ALA A 324 2.52 10.15 -2.34
N SER A 325 1.29 10.41 -1.88
CA SER A 325 0.58 9.51 -0.98
C SER A 325 0.34 8.14 -1.62
N LYS A 326 -0.08 8.12 -2.89
CA LYS A 326 -0.30 6.89 -3.66
C LYS A 326 0.99 6.16 -3.96
N ASN A 327 2.05 6.87 -4.36
CA ASN A 327 3.35 6.26 -4.66
C ASN A 327 3.95 5.62 -3.42
N MET A 328 4.00 6.36 -2.31
CA MET A 328 4.55 5.83 -1.05
C MET A 328 3.73 4.66 -0.54
N PHE A 329 2.39 4.73 -0.64
CA PHE A 329 1.53 3.60 -0.30
C PHE A 329 1.81 2.37 -1.18
N ILE A 330 1.94 2.54 -2.50
CA ILE A 330 2.25 1.46 -3.44
C ILE A 330 3.61 0.82 -3.10
N PHE A 331 4.66 1.62 -2.94
CA PHE A 331 5.99 1.10 -2.61
C PHE A 331 5.99 0.39 -1.25
N PHE A 332 5.33 0.98 -0.25
CA PHE A 332 5.16 0.34 1.05
C PHE A 332 4.43 -1.01 0.92
N LEU A 333 3.32 -1.05 0.19
CA LEU A 333 2.53 -2.27 -0.02
C LEU A 333 3.38 -3.36 -0.67
N ILE A 334 4.16 -3.00 -1.70
CA ILE A 334 5.07 -3.92 -2.39
C ILE A 334 6.08 -4.53 -1.42
N LEU A 335 6.67 -3.70 -0.55
CA LEU A 335 7.67 -4.14 0.42
C LEU A 335 7.08 -4.89 1.62
N PHE A 336 5.81 -4.65 1.94
CA PHE A 336 5.16 -5.19 3.13
C PHE A 336 4.54 -6.57 2.91
N LEU A 337 4.01 -6.81 1.71
CA LEU A 337 3.35 -8.06 1.33
C LEU A 337 4.30 -9.12 0.78
N ASN A 338 5.46 -8.71 0.24
CA ASN A 338 6.57 -9.59 -0.07
C ASN A 338 7.46 -9.80 1.17
#